data_AF-A0A7X2T3B5-F1
#
_entry.id   AF-A0A7X2T3B5-F1
#
_cell.length_a   1.000
_cell.length_b   1.000
_cell.length_c   1.000
_cell.angle_alpha   90.00
_cell.angle_beta   90.00
_cell.angle_gamma   90.00
#
_symmetry.space_group_name_H-M   'P 1'
#
loop_
_entity.id
_entity.type
_entity.pdbx_description
1 polymer ?
#
loop_
_entity_poly.entity_id
_entity_poly.type
_entity_poly.pdbx_seq_one_letter_code
_entity_poly.pdbx_strand_id
1 'polypeptide(L)'
;MNLYYVNGQYRNQDELGYLMHDFSCSDYQKMVIEELRESVRKIKTREKEKQEMCELLEEFAKSERAQGRLEGILEGKCEGQREEKISLAVNMTKMGFSLETISQILNCSIDSVKELLSSIKV
;
A
#
# COMPACT_ATOMS: atom_id res chain seq x y z
N MET A 1 16.13 -13.68 45.27
CA MET A 1 15.81 -14.25 43.95
C MET A 1 16.50 -15.59 43.87
N ASN A 2 15.73 -16.68 43.84
CA ASN A 2 16.27 -18.03 43.80
C ASN A 2 16.29 -18.49 42.35
N LEU A 3 17.43 -18.97 41.87
CA LEU A 3 17.59 -19.47 40.52
C LEU A 3 17.78 -20.99 40.58
N TYR A 4 16.86 -21.72 39.97
CA TYR A 4 16.89 -23.19 39.94
C TYR A 4 17.39 -23.67 38.58
N TYR A 5 18.34 -24.60 38.60
CA TYR A 5 18.83 -25.28 37.40
C TYR A 5 18.20 -26.66 37.32
N VAL A 6 17.60 -26.96 36.18
CA VAL A 6 16.96 -28.25 35.90
C VAL A 6 17.51 -28.82 34.61
N ASN A 7 17.56 -30.15 34.51
CA ASN A 7 18.01 -30.82 33.30
C ASN A 7 16.91 -30.80 32.23
N GLY A 8 17.06 -29.97 31.21
CA GLY A 8 16.12 -29.87 30.08
C GLY A 8 15.99 -31.13 29.22
N GLN A 9 16.90 -32.10 29.36
CA GLN A 9 16.86 -33.40 28.67
C GLN A 9 16.20 -34.50 29.50
N TYR A 10 15.67 -34.19 30.68
CA TYR A 10 14.95 -35.15 31.49
C TYR A 10 13.63 -35.56 30.81
N ARG A 11 13.33 -36.87 30.76
CA ARG A 11 12.23 -37.45 29.97
C ARG A 11 11.43 -38.54 30.70
N ASN A 12 11.47 -38.57 32.03
CA ASN A 12 10.70 -39.55 32.80
C ASN A 12 9.18 -39.26 32.71
N GLN A 13 8.35 -40.25 33.06
CA GLN A 13 6.88 -40.10 33.06
C GLN A 13 6.39 -39.54 34.40
N ASP A 14 6.91 -38.39 34.78
CA ASP A 14 6.56 -37.64 35.99
C ASP A 14 6.29 -36.17 35.65
N GLU A 15 5.86 -35.38 36.64
CA GLU A 15 5.51 -33.97 36.43
C GLU A 15 6.66 -33.15 35.81
N LEU A 16 7.90 -33.39 36.26
CA LEU A 16 9.07 -32.71 35.72
C LEU A 16 9.35 -33.12 34.27
N GLY A 17 9.21 -34.40 33.93
CA GLY A 17 9.38 -34.89 32.57
C GLY A 17 8.32 -34.36 31.61
N TYR A 18 7.06 -34.25 32.03
CA TYR A 18 6.01 -33.59 31.24
C TYR A 18 6.27 -32.09 31.07
N LEU A 19 6.75 -31.42 32.12
CA LEU A 19 7.15 -30.02 32.05
C LEU A 19 8.29 -29.81 31.05
N MET A 20 9.35 -30.63 31.12
CA MET A 20 10.49 -30.55 30.20
C MET A 20 10.10 -30.91 28.76
N HIS A 21 9.19 -31.87 28.57
CA HIS A 21 8.61 -32.18 27.27
C HIS A 21 7.94 -30.93 26.68
N ASP A 22 7.02 -30.31 27.41
CA ASP A 22 6.23 -29.19 26.91
C ASP A 22 7.09 -27.95 26.64
N PHE A 23 8.07 -27.65 27.49
CA PHE A 23 9.02 -26.55 27.23
C PHE A 23 9.86 -26.77 25.96
N SER A 24 10.11 -28.03 25.59
CA SER A 24 10.81 -28.38 24.36
C SER A 24 9.88 -28.57 23.14
N CYS A 25 8.56 -28.49 23.34
CA CYS A 25 7.57 -28.76 22.31
C CYS A 25 7.17 -27.48 21.57
N SER A 26 7.35 -27.45 20.25
CA SER A 26 6.96 -26.31 19.41
C SER A 26 5.47 -26.26 19.10
N ASP A 27 4.77 -27.40 19.21
CA ASP A 27 3.35 -27.54 18.89
C ASP A 27 2.53 -27.64 20.18
N TYR A 28 1.71 -26.62 20.44
CA TYR A 28 0.88 -26.59 21.64
C TYR A 28 -0.10 -27.77 21.68
N GLN A 29 -0.55 -28.30 20.54
CA GLN A 29 -1.50 -29.43 20.52
C GLN A 29 -0.91 -30.71 21.10
N LYS A 30 0.42 -30.80 21.18
CA LYS A 30 1.14 -31.95 21.75
C LYS A 30 1.59 -31.72 23.19
N MET A 31 1.40 -30.52 23.74
CA MET A 31 1.74 -30.23 25.13
C MET A 31 0.79 -30.96 26.07
N VAL A 32 1.27 -31.45 27.20
CA VAL A 32 0.49 -32.22 28.21
C VAL A 32 -0.14 -31.29 29.25
N ILE A 33 0.58 -30.25 29.67
CA ILE A 33 0.17 -29.29 30.68
C ILE A 33 -0.81 -28.29 30.07
N GLU A 34 -2.07 -28.36 30.50
CA GLU A 34 -3.18 -27.55 29.96
C GLU A 34 -2.93 -26.05 30.05
N GLU A 35 -2.41 -25.56 31.19
CA GLU A 35 -2.16 -24.13 31.39
C GLU A 35 -1.10 -23.58 30.42
N LEU A 36 -0.04 -24.36 30.20
CA LEU A 36 1.03 -24.01 29.28
C LEU A 36 0.53 -24.09 27.83
N ARG A 37 -0.22 -25.14 27.49
CA ARG A 37 -0.88 -25.32 26.18
C ARG A 37 -1.73 -24.10 25.82
N GLU A 38 -2.64 -23.70 26.70
CA GLU A 38 -3.56 -22.59 26.45
C GLU A 38 -2.84 -21.25 26.35
N SER A 39 -1.77 -21.06 27.13
CA SER A 39 -0.94 -19.86 27.05
C SER A 39 -0.21 -19.75 25.72
N VAL A 40 0.45 -20.84 25.29
CA VAL A 40 1.19 -20.89 24.02
C VAL A 40 0.23 -20.75 22.84
N ARG A 41 -0.93 -21.41 22.89
CA ARG A 41 -2.00 -21.26 21.88
C ARG A 41 -2.39 -19.79 21.70
N LYS A 42 -2.71 -19.09 22.79
CA LYS A 42 -3.11 -17.67 22.73
C LYS A 42 -2.02 -16.79 22.12
N ILE A 43 -0.76 -17.03 22.47
CA ILE A 43 0.38 -16.29 21.91
C ILE A 43 0.49 -16.56 20.41
N LYS A 44 0.50 -17.83 20.00
CA LYS A 44 0.67 -18.24 18.59
C LYS A 44 -0.49 -17.78 17.70
N THR A 45 -1.73 -17.84 18.20
CA THR A 45 -2.89 -17.31 17.47
C THR A 45 -2.77 -15.79 17.27
N ARG A 46 -2.43 -15.03 18.32
CA ARG A 46 -2.24 -13.58 18.20
C ARG A 46 -1.09 -13.19 17.27
N GLU A 47 0.01 -13.93 17.27
CA GLU A 47 1.11 -13.72 16.33
C GLU A 47 0.64 -13.90 14.88
N LYS A 48 -0.14 -14.96 14.63
CA LYS A 48 -0.68 -15.25 13.31
C LYS A 48 -1.65 -14.16 12.84
N GLU A 49 -2.59 -13.74 13.68
CA GLU A 49 -3.54 -12.66 13.37
C GLU A 49 -2.81 -11.35 13.03
N LYS A 50 -1.75 -11.02 13.77
CA LYS A 50 -0.91 -9.85 13.48
C LYS A 50 -0.20 -9.97 12.15
N GLN A 51 0.35 -11.14 11.85
CA GLN A 51 1.03 -11.39 10.58
C GLN A 51 0.07 -11.25 9.40
N GLU A 52 -1.11 -11.88 9.47
CA GLU A 52 -2.14 -11.78 8.43
C GLU A 52 -2.60 -10.32 8.21
N MET A 53 -2.78 -9.56 9.29
CA MET A 53 -3.12 -8.13 9.20
C MET A 53 -2.00 -7.33 8.52
N CYS A 54 -0.74 -7.54 8.89
CA CYS A 54 0.40 -6.87 8.27
C CYS A 54 0.49 -7.17 6.77
N GLU A 55 0.34 -8.44 6.38
CA GLU A 55 0.37 -8.87 4.98
C GLU A 55 -0.75 -8.20 4.17
N LEU A 56 -1.98 -8.16 4.72
CA LEU A 56 -3.12 -7.50 4.07
C LEU A 56 -2.88 -5.99 3.89
N LEU A 57 -2.31 -5.32 4.90
CA LEU A 57 -1.97 -3.90 4.85
C LEU A 57 -0.89 -3.61 3.80
N GLU A 58 0.12 -4.47 3.69
CA GLU A 58 1.16 -4.34 2.67
C GLU A 58 0.61 -4.49 1.25
N GLU A 59 -0.26 -5.49 1.02
CA GLU A 59 -0.92 -5.68 -0.26
C GLU A 59 -1.83 -4.49 -0.62
N PHE A 60 -2.63 -4.02 0.33
CA PHE A 60 -3.45 -2.81 0.14
C PHE A 60 -2.58 -1.58 -0.18
N ALA A 61 -1.47 -1.38 0.54
CA ALA A 61 -0.57 -0.26 0.28
C ALA A 61 0.14 -0.38 -1.09
N LYS A 62 0.36 -1.60 -1.61
CA LYS A 62 0.87 -1.80 -2.97
C LYS A 62 -0.19 -1.47 -4.02
N SER A 63 -1.44 -1.88 -3.82
CA SER A 63 -2.54 -1.59 -4.75
C SER A 63 -2.82 -0.09 -4.84
N GLU A 64 -2.93 0.60 -3.71
CA GLU A 64 -3.16 2.05 -3.65
C GLU A 64 -2.05 2.83 -4.35
N ARG A 65 -0.77 2.45 -4.14
CA ARG A 65 0.35 3.09 -4.84
C ARG A 65 0.31 2.83 -6.35
N ALA A 66 -0.13 1.65 -6.79
CA ALA A 66 -0.26 1.36 -8.22
C ALA A 66 -1.38 2.18 -8.85
N GLN A 67 -2.53 2.27 -8.17
CA GLN A 67 -3.66 3.08 -8.59
C GLN A 67 -3.29 4.58 -8.65
N GLY A 68 -2.71 5.13 -7.59
CA GLY A 68 -2.30 6.54 -7.56
C GLY A 68 -1.26 6.89 -8.63
N ARG A 69 -0.37 5.95 -9.00
CA ARG A 69 0.53 6.15 -10.15
C ARG A 69 -0.23 6.21 -11.48
N LEU A 70 -1.22 5.34 -11.68
CA LEU A 70 -2.02 5.33 -12.90
C LEU A 70 -2.86 6.61 -13.01
N GLU A 71 -3.51 7.01 -11.92
CA GLU A 71 -4.27 8.25 -11.82
C GLU A 71 -3.37 9.46 -12.13
N GLY A 72 -2.22 9.56 -11.46
CA GLY A 72 -1.27 10.66 -11.71
C GLY A 72 -0.72 10.69 -13.13
N ILE A 73 -0.52 9.54 -13.79
CA ILE A 73 -0.12 9.50 -15.21
C ILE A 73 -1.26 10.01 -16.11
N LEU A 74 -2.50 9.62 -15.83
CA LEU A 74 -3.66 10.05 -16.62
C LEU A 74 -3.93 11.54 -16.44
N GLU A 75 -3.96 12.02 -15.20
CA GLU A 75 -4.12 13.43 -14.87
C GLU A 75 -3.01 14.27 -15.48
N GLY A 76 -1.74 13.90 -15.27
CA GLY A 76 -0.60 14.61 -15.84
C GLY A 76 -0.59 14.64 -17.37
N LYS A 77 -1.06 13.57 -18.04
CA LYS A 77 -1.23 13.60 -19.50
C LYS A 77 -2.34 14.55 -19.95
N CYS A 78 -3.47 14.55 -19.26
CA CYS A 78 -4.60 15.44 -19.57
C CYS A 78 -4.24 16.90 -19.33
N GLU A 79 -3.60 17.20 -18.20
CA GLU A 79 -3.13 18.54 -17.85
C GLU A 79 -2.05 19.01 -18.83
N GLY A 80 -1.03 18.19 -19.11
CA GLY A 80 0.03 18.53 -20.06
C GLY A 80 -0.50 18.81 -21.47
N GLN A 81 -1.45 18.01 -21.97
CA GLN A 81 -2.09 18.29 -23.27
C GLN A 81 -2.90 19.59 -23.26
N ARG A 82 -3.56 19.91 -22.15
CA ARG A 82 -4.31 21.16 -22.00
C ARG A 82 -3.35 22.35 -21.97
N GLU A 83 -2.29 22.30 -21.18
CA GLU A 83 -1.27 23.34 -21.10
C GLU A 83 -0.57 23.57 -22.43
N GLU A 84 -0.23 22.49 -23.15
CA GLU A 84 0.35 22.57 -24.49
C GLU A 84 -0.59 23.29 -25.48
N LYS A 85 -1.88 22.92 -25.48
CA LYS A 85 -2.90 23.59 -26.31
C LYS A 85 -3.04 25.07 -25.97
N ILE A 86 -3.01 25.43 -24.69
CA ILE A 86 -3.07 26.83 -24.24
C ILE A 86 -1.83 27.59 -24.73
N SER A 87 -0.63 27.05 -24.46
CA SER A 87 0.64 27.66 -24.87
C SER A 87 0.72 27.87 -26.38
N LEU A 88 0.31 26.86 -27.16
CA LEU A 88 0.28 26.94 -28.62
C LEU A 88 -0.71 28.01 -29.11
N ALA A 89 -1.94 28.02 -28.58
CA ALA A 89 -2.94 29.04 -28.92
C ALA A 89 -2.45 30.47 -28.64
N VAL A 90 -1.76 30.67 -27.52
CA VAL A 90 -1.17 31.96 -27.13
C VAL A 90 -0.06 32.38 -28.08
N ASN A 91 0.87 31.47 -28.37
CA ASN A 91 2.00 31.77 -29.24
C ASN A 91 1.54 32.11 -30.65
N MET A 92 0.56 31.38 -31.17
CA MET A 92 -0.03 31.66 -32.48
C MET A 92 -0.77 33.01 -32.50
N THR A 93 -1.50 33.34 -31.44
CA THR A 93 -2.14 34.65 -31.31
C THR A 93 -1.09 35.79 -31.30
N LYS A 94 0.00 35.62 -30.56
CA LYS A 94 1.13 36.58 -30.52
C LYS A 94 1.83 36.73 -31.87
N MET A 95 1.86 35.67 -32.68
CA MET A 95 2.40 35.69 -34.04
C MET A 95 1.43 36.31 -35.07
N GLY A 96 0.23 36.70 -34.66
CA GLY A 96 -0.75 37.38 -35.52
C GLY A 96 -1.66 36.45 -36.33
N PHE A 97 -1.74 35.17 -35.99
CA PHE A 97 -2.71 34.26 -36.60
C PHE A 97 -4.14 34.61 -36.18
N SER A 98 -5.11 34.46 -37.09
CA SER A 98 -6.53 34.67 -36.80
C SER A 98 -7.10 33.51 -35.98
N LEU A 99 -8.20 33.76 -35.26
CA LEU A 99 -8.85 32.74 -34.41
C LEU A 99 -9.36 31.55 -35.24
N GLU A 100 -9.75 31.79 -36.49
CA GLU A 100 -10.19 30.74 -37.42
C GLU A 100 -9.03 29.82 -37.81
N THR A 101 -7.85 30.39 -38.10
CA THR A 101 -6.64 29.61 -38.41
C THR A 101 -6.16 28.80 -37.21
N ILE A 102 -6.20 29.38 -36.00
CA ILE A 102 -5.84 28.69 -34.75
C ILE A 102 -6.81 27.53 -34.47
N SER A 103 -8.11 27.76 -34.66
CA SER A 103 -9.16 26.73 -34.53
C SER A 103 -8.92 25.54 -35.46
N GLN A 104 -8.53 25.80 -36.72
CA GLN A 104 -8.19 24.74 -37.67
C GLN A 104 -6.94 23.96 -37.27
N ILE A 105 -5.88 24.64 -36.79
CA ILE A 105 -4.61 24.00 -36.41
C ILE A 105 -4.75 23.17 -35.13
N LEU A 106 -5.50 23.66 -34.15
CA LEU A 106 -5.78 22.93 -32.90
C LEU A 106 -6.91 21.91 -33.03
N ASN A 107 -7.56 21.85 -34.20
CA ASN A 107 -8.72 21.02 -34.48
C ASN A 107 -9.81 21.12 -33.39
N CYS A 108 -10.13 22.35 -32.99
CA CYS A 108 -11.12 22.66 -31.96
C CYS A 108 -12.02 23.83 -32.39
N SER A 109 -13.14 24.03 -31.73
CA SER A 109 -14.05 25.12 -32.08
C SER A 109 -13.45 26.49 -31.74
N ILE A 110 -13.91 27.53 -32.44
CA ILE A 110 -13.50 28.91 -32.15
C ILE A 110 -13.82 29.30 -30.69
N ASP A 111 -14.93 28.78 -30.14
CA ASP A 111 -15.30 29.04 -28.75
C ASP A 111 -14.37 28.34 -27.77
N SER A 112 -13.91 27.12 -28.07
CA SER A 112 -12.87 26.45 -27.28
C SER A 112 -11.53 27.20 -27.32
N VAL A 113 -11.16 27.80 -28.46
CA VAL A 113 -9.96 28.65 -28.54
C VAL A 113 -10.09 29.87 -27.63
N LYS A 114 -11.26 30.54 -27.62
CA LYS A 114 -11.52 31.67 -26.71
C LYS A 114 -11.45 31.25 -25.25
N GLU A 115 -11.95 30.07 -24.91
CA GLU A 115 -11.90 29.50 -23.55
C GLU A 115 -10.46 29.18 -23.10
N LEU A 116 -9.64 28.62 -24.00
CA LEU A 116 -8.22 28.38 -23.73
C LEU A 116 -7.48 29.69 -23.48
N LEU A 117 -7.77 30.74 -24.24
CA LEU A 117 -7.17 32.07 -24.07
C LEU A 117 -7.69 32.79 -22.81
N SER A 118 -8.95 32.59 -22.42
CA SER A 118 -9.53 33.19 -21.21
C SER A 118 -9.02 32.57 -19.90
N SER A 119 -8.51 31.34 -19.97
CA SER A 119 -7.88 30.62 -18.85
C SER A 119 -6.56 31.27 -18.38
N ILE A 120 -6.10 32.34 -19.03
CA ILE A 120 -4.83 33.06 -18.75
C ILE A 120 -5.08 34.43 -18.10
N LYS A 121 -6.18 34.63 -17.37
CA LYS A 121 -6.35 35.88 -16.59
C LYS A 121 -5.34 35.93 -15.43
N VAL A 122 -4.17 36.49 -15.71
CA VAL A 122 -3.26 37.20 -14.80
C VAL A 122 -3.32 38.68 -15.15
#